data_AF-A0A7C5U1U6-F1
#
_entry.id   AF-A0A7C5U1U6-F1
#
_cell.length_a   1.000
_cell.length_b   1.000
_cell.length_c   1.000
_cell.angle_alpha   90.00
_cell.angle_beta   90.00
_cell.angle_gamma   90.00
#
_symmetry.space_group_name_H-M   'P 1'
#
loop_
_entity.id
_entity.type
_entity.pdbx_description
1 polymer ?
#
loop_
_entity_poly.entity_id
_entity_poly.type
_entity_poly.pdbx_seq_one_letter_code
_entity_poly.pdbx_strand_id
1 'polypeptide(L)'
;MIEERILKILSSMSLEEKIAQLMAVSVDSLLDDHNRFSREKAVKIIGRGIGQIARVAGSRRRLSPSEVASIINEIQSFLIKETRMRIPAIVHEECLAGLMGRGATSFPHPIGLA
;
A
#
# COMPACT_ATOMS: atom_id res chain seq x y z
N MET A 1 6.84 -9.84 24.27
CA MET A 1 7.42 -10.28 22.97
C MET A 1 6.52 -9.84 21.82
N ILE A 2 6.98 -9.90 20.56
CA ILE A 2 6.18 -9.45 19.40
C ILE A 2 4.87 -10.25 19.28
N GLU A 3 4.87 -11.52 19.67
CA GLU A 3 3.70 -12.42 19.60
C GLU A 3 2.56 -11.96 20.52
N GLU A 4 2.85 -11.51 21.74
CA GLU A 4 1.83 -11.00 22.66
C GLU A 4 1.12 -9.76 22.07
N ARG A 5 1.87 -8.89 21.41
CA ARG A 5 1.31 -7.72 20.71
C ARG A 5 0.43 -8.16 19.55
N ILE A 6 0.85 -9.15 18.76
CA ILE A 6 0.06 -9.70 17.65
C ILE A 6 -1.25 -10.28 18.18
N LEU A 7 -1.20 -11.14 19.20
CA LEU A 7 -2.38 -11.75 19.80
C LEU A 7 -3.36 -10.72 20.36
N LYS A 8 -2.85 -9.68 21.02
CA LYS A 8 -3.67 -8.56 21.53
C LYS A 8 -4.37 -7.79 20.41
N ILE A 9 -3.68 -7.54 19.29
CA ILE A 9 -4.30 -6.85 18.15
C ILE A 9 -5.36 -7.75 17.52
N LEU A 10 -5.02 -9.02 17.23
CA LEU A 10 -5.91 -9.98 16.59
C LEU A 10 -7.19 -10.25 17.40
N SER A 11 -7.10 -10.28 18.73
CA SER A 11 -8.28 -10.48 19.59
C SER A 11 -9.24 -9.29 19.57
N SER A 12 -8.74 -8.09 19.24
CA SER A 12 -9.54 -6.86 19.18
C SER A 12 -10.15 -6.56 17.80
N MET A 13 -9.80 -7.33 16.75
CA MET A 13 -10.31 -7.18 15.39
C MET A 13 -11.65 -7.90 15.17
N SER A 14 -12.52 -7.31 14.34
CA SER A 14 -13.65 -8.03 13.75
C SER A 14 -13.17 -9.03 12.69
N LEU A 15 -14.06 -9.92 12.23
CA LEU A 15 -13.75 -10.83 11.14
C LEU A 15 -13.39 -10.08 9.86
N GLU A 16 -14.09 -8.99 9.56
CA GLU A 16 -13.91 -8.22 8.34
C GLU A 16 -12.62 -7.41 8.33
N GLU A 17 -12.15 -6.94 9.49
CA GLU A 17 -10.82 -6.32 9.60
C GLU A 17 -9.70 -7.36 9.45
N LYS A 18 -9.89 -8.57 9.98
CA LYS A 18 -8.95 -9.69 9.74
C LYS A 18 -8.89 -10.03 8.25
N ILE A 19 -10.04 -10.14 7.59
CA ILE A 19 -10.11 -10.36 6.14
C ILE A 19 -9.38 -9.21 5.42
N ALA A 20 -9.63 -7.95 5.79
CA ALA A 20 -8.99 -6.81 5.17
C ALA A 20 -7.44 -6.86 5.25
N GLN A 21 -6.88 -7.36 6.36
CA GLN A 21 -5.43 -7.56 6.51
C GLN A 21 -4.84 -8.66 5.60
N LEU A 22 -5.66 -9.55 5.04
CA LEU A 22 -5.23 -10.57 4.08
C LEU A 22 -5.37 -10.10 2.62
N MET A 23 -5.96 -8.92 2.40
CA MET A 23 -6.22 -8.39 1.08
C MET A 23 -5.14 -7.39 0.64
N ALA A 24 -5.01 -7.26 -0.68
CA ALA A 24 -4.19 -6.27 -1.34
C ALA A 24 -5.01 -5.50 -2.39
N VAL A 25 -4.73 -4.21 -2.55
CA VAL A 25 -5.30 -3.39 -3.64
C VAL A 25 -4.21 -2.64 -4.38
N SER A 26 -4.39 -2.43 -5.68
CA SER A 26 -3.53 -1.50 -6.45
C SER A 26 -3.77 -0.06 -6.01
N VAL A 27 -2.72 0.77 -5.99
CA VAL A 27 -2.88 2.22 -5.77
C VAL A 27 -3.90 2.84 -6.74
N ASP A 28 -4.02 2.31 -7.96
CA ASP A 28 -4.87 2.86 -9.00
C ASP A 28 -6.36 2.92 -8.60
N SER A 29 -6.80 2.03 -7.70
CA SER A 29 -8.17 2.02 -7.19
C SER A 29 -8.43 3.10 -6.13
N LEU A 30 -7.36 3.71 -5.60
CA LEU A 30 -7.40 4.74 -4.55
C LEU A 30 -7.17 6.15 -5.08
N LEU A 31 -6.83 6.31 -6.37
CA LEU A 31 -6.56 7.62 -6.97
C LEU A 31 -7.79 8.19 -7.68
N ASP A 32 -7.91 9.53 -7.71
CA ASP A 32 -8.81 10.25 -8.60
C ASP A 32 -8.25 10.33 -10.04
N ASP A 33 -9.00 10.98 -10.94
CA ASP A 33 -8.58 11.12 -12.34
C ASP A 33 -7.39 12.05 -12.55
N HIS A 34 -7.01 12.79 -11.51
CA HIS A 34 -5.86 13.69 -11.46
C HIS A 34 -4.68 13.09 -10.68
N ASN A 35 -4.67 11.77 -10.45
CA ASN A 35 -3.63 11.04 -9.73
C ASN A 35 -3.46 11.44 -8.26
N ARG A 36 -4.48 12.00 -7.62
CA ARG A 36 -4.45 12.34 -6.19
C ARG A 36 -5.16 11.27 -5.38
N PHE A 37 -4.74 11.09 -4.13
CA PHE A 37 -5.42 10.18 -3.21
C PHE A 37 -6.89 10.59 -3.02
N SER A 38 -7.81 9.68 -3.33
CA SER A 38 -9.25 9.89 -3.20
C SER A 38 -9.74 9.32 -1.87
N ARG A 39 -9.99 10.19 -0.90
CA ARG A 39 -10.53 9.80 0.42
C ARG A 39 -11.89 9.10 0.30
N GLU A 40 -12.72 9.50 -0.65
CA GLU A 40 -14.02 8.86 -0.90
C GLU A 40 -13.85 7.40 -1.33
N LYS A 41 -12.92 7.12 -2.27
CA LYS A 41 -12.60 5.74 -2.67
C LYS A 41 -11.97 4.98 -1.51
N ALA A 42 -11.08 5.61 -0.75
CA ALA A 42 -10.42 4.99 0.39
C ALA A 42 -11.40 4.52 1.48
N VAL A 43 -12.38 5.35 1.84
CA VAL A 43 -13.43 4.95 2.81
C VAL A 43 -14.19 3.71 2.33
N LYS A 44 -14.49 3.62 1.04
CA LYS A 44 -15.24 2.49 0.45
C LYS A 44 -14.39 1.22 0.35
N ILE A 45 -13.11 1.34 -0.03
CA ILE A 45 -12.25 0.21 -0.40
C ILE A 45 -11.41 -0.28 0.78
N ILE A 46 -10.80 0.65 1.54
CA ILE A 46 -9.85 0.35 2.62
C ILE A 46 -10.30 0.92 3.98
N GLY A 47 -11.57 1.32 4.12
CA GLY A 47 -12.11 1.90 5.36
C GLY A 47 -12.11 0.95 6.57
N ARG A 48 -12.04 -0.37 6.34
CA ARG A 48 -11.83 -1.40 7.38
C ARG A 48 -10.35 -1.75 7.59
N GLY A 49 -9.45 -0.95 7.03
CA GLY A 49 -8.03 -1.28 6.90
C GLY A 49 -7.73 -2.04 5.61
N ILE A 50 -6.46 -2.37 5.41
CA ILE A 50 -5.96 -3.20 4.31
C ILE A 50 -4.61 -3.78 4.72
N GLY A 51 -4.28 -4.98 4.22
CA GLY A 51 -2.98 -5.58 4.45
C GLY A 51 -1.89 -4.93 3.60
N GLN A 52 -2.16 -4.79 2.30
CA GLN A 52 -1.14 -4.36 1.34
C GLN A 52 -1.67 -3.35 0.31
N ILE A 53 -0.80 -2.41 -0.05
CA ILE A 53 -0.97 -1.53 -1.21
C ILE A 53 0.08 -1.91 -2.24
N ALA A 54 -0.39 -2.33 -3.40
CA ALA A 54 0.42 -2.79 -4.50
C ALA A 54 0.74 -1.65 -5.46
N ARG A 55 1.99 -1.61 -5.94
CA ARG A 55 2.35 -0.97 -7.21
C ARG A 55 2.06 0.53 -7.25
N VAL A 56 2.46 1.25 -6.21
CA VAL A 56 2.43 2.73 -6.15
C VAL A 56 3.43 3.32 -7.14
N ALA A 57 4.71 2.98 -7.02
CA ALA A 57 5.77 3.43 -7.90
C ALA A 57 5.63 2.84 -9.31
N GLY A 58 5.25 1.56 -9.39
CA GLY A 58 4.96 0.87 -10.65
C GLY A 58 3.54 1.05 -11.18
N SER A 59 2.83 2.09 -10.75
CA SER A 59 1.47 2.40 -11.19
C SER A 59 1.40 2.71 -12.69
N ARG A 60 0.28 2.36 -13.32
CA ARG A 60 0.00 2.73 -14.73
C ARG A 60 -0.13 4.24 -14.94
N ARG A 61 -0.35 5.00 -13.86
CA ARG A 61 -0.50 6.47 -13.87
C ARG A 61 0.82 7.23 -14.06
N ARG A 62 1.98 6.54 -14.10
CA ARG A 62 3.32 7.12 -14.37
C ARG A 62 3.72 8.23 -13.39
N LEU A 63 3.42 8.02 -12.11
CA LEU A 63 3.75 8.93 -11.01
C LEU A 63 5.26 9.21 -10.95
N SER A 64 5.63 10.44 -10.62
CA SER A 64 7.00 10.81 -10.24
C SER A 64 7.35 10.30 -8.84
N PRO A 65 8.65 10.17 -8.49
CA PRO A 65 9.07 9.73 -7.16
C PRO A 65 8.47 10.57 -6.01
N SER A 66 8.35 11.89 -6.18
CA SER A 66 7.72 12.77 -5.19
C SER A 66 6.23 12.51 -5.03
N GLU A 67 5.51 12.27 -6.13
CA GLU A 67 4.08 11.92 -6.08
C GLU A 67 3.87 10.57 -5.38
N VAL A 68 4.70 9.57 -5.68
CA VAL A 68 4.67 8.26 -5.02
C VAL A 68 4.82 8.40 -3.50
N ALA A 69 5.82 9.17 -3.05
CA ALA A 69 6.04 9.40 -1.62
C ALA A 69 4.85 10.12 -0.96
N SER A 70 4.30 11.16 -1.62
CA SER A 70 3.11 11.88 -1.12
C SER A 70 1.92 10.94 -0.97
N ILE A 71 1.60 10.18 -2.01
CA ILE A 71 0.45 9.27 -2.04
C ILE A 71 0.59 8.19 -0.97
N ILE A 72 1.78 7.61 -0.78
CA ILE A 72 2.02 6.64 0.29
C ILE A 72 1.74 7.28 1.65
N ASN A 73 2.26 8.49 1.90
CA ASN A 73 2.06 9.19 3.16
C ASN A 73 0.58 9.50 3.41
N GLU A 74 -0.17 9.89 2.38
CA GLU A 74 -1.61 10.15 2.45
C GLU A 74 -2.40 8.87 2.79
N ILE A 75 -2.10 7.76 2.12
CA ILE A 75 -2.72 6.45 2.40
C ILE A 75 -2.40 5.99 3.82
N GLN A 76 -1.14 6.06 4.25
CA GLN A 76 -0.74 5.66 5.60
C GLN A 76 -1.40 6.57 6.65
N SER A 77 -1.46 7.88 6.39
CA SER A 77 -2.16 8.82 7.27
C SER A 77 -3.65 8.48 7.40
N PHE A 78 -4.32 8.13 6.29
CA PHE A 78 -5.70 7.67 6.33
C PHE A 78 -5.85 6.40 7.19
N LEU A 79 -5.01 5.39 6.96
CA LEU A 79 -5.06 4.12 7.70
C LEU A 79 -4.84 4.33 9.20
N ILE A 80 -3.87 5.16 9.59
CA ILE A 80 -3.55 5.44 10.99
C ILE A 80 -4.59 6.32 11.67
N LYS A 81 -5.11 7.35 11.00
CA LYS A 81 -5.95 8.37 11.65
C LYS A 81 -7.44 8.07 11.56
N GLU A 82 -7.86 7.31 10.56
CA GLU A 82 -9.28 7.21 10.20
C GLU A 82 -9.85 5.79 10.29
N THR A 83 -9.00 4.75 10.28
CA THR A 83 -9.48 3.39 10.52
C THR A 83 -9.44 3.04 12.00
N ARG A 84 -10.35 2.16 12.43
CA ARG A 84 -10.48 1.75 13.84
C ARG A 84 -9.21 1.11 14.38
N MET A 85 -8.61 0.21 13.60
CA MET A 85 -7.44 -0.56 14.03
C MET A 85 -6.13 0.21 13.95
N ARG A 86 -6.07 1.29 13.14
CA ARG A 86 -4.88 2.13 12.97
C ARG A 86 -3.63 1.33 12.57
N ILE A 87 -3.79 0.36 11.69
CA ILE A 87 -2.70 -0.49 11.22
C ILE A 87 -2.23 0.04 9.86
N PRO A 88 -0.93 0.34 9.70
CA PRO A 88 -0.39 0.74 8.42
C PRO A 88 -0.39 -0.43 7.44
N ALA A 89 -0.54 -0.14 6.15
CA ALA A 89 -0.44 -1.15 5.12
C ALA A 89 1.03 -1.41 4.75
N ILE A 90 1.32 -2.63 4.31
CA ILE A 90 2.59 -2.93 3.63
C ILE A 90 2.51 -2.38 2.22
N VAL A 91 3.45 -1.50 1.85
CA VAL A 91 3.59 -1.05 0.46
C VAL A 91 4.54 -2.01 -0.23
N HIS A 92 4.09 -2.66 -1.31
CA HIS A 92 4.94 -3.57 -2.08
C HIS A 92 5.08 -3.14 -3.54
N GLU A 93 6.24 -3.44 -4.12
CA GLU A 93 6.63 -3.12 -5.49
C GLU A 93 7.32 -4.31 -6.15
N GLU A 94 7.41 -4.26 -7.47
CA GLU A 94 8.31 -5.15 -8.21
C GLU A 94 9.74 -4.59 -8.19
N CYS A 95 10.70 -5.44 -7.83
CA CYS A 95 12.11 -5.06 -7.71
C CYS A 95 13.07 -6.04 -8.41
N LEU A 96 12.59 -6.84 -9.38
CA LEU A 96 13.35 -7.93 -10.00
C LEU A 96 14.70 -7.51 -10.60
N ALA A 97 14.73 -6.34 -11.26
CA ALA A 97 15.92 -5.79 -11.93
C ALA A 97 16.09 -4.31 -11.55
N GLY A 98 15.94 -4.01 -10.26
CA GLY A 98 15.72 -2.66 -9.74
C GLY A 98 14.24 -2.36 -9.55
N LEU A 99 13.95 -1.27 -8.81
CA LEU A 99 12.58 -0.83 -8.57
C LEU A 99 11.87 -0.55 -9.89
N MET A 100 10.74 -1.18 -10.12
CA MET A 100 9.92 -0.91 -11.30
C MET A 100 9.09 0.36 -11.10
N GLY A 101 9.75 1.51 -11.08
CA GLY A 101 9.16 2.83 -10.94
C GLY A 101 9.73 3.82 -11.95
N ARG A 102 8.98 4.88 -12.26
CA ARG A 102 9.42 5.91 -13.23
C ARG A 102 10.69 6.59 -12.73
N GLY A 103 11.74 6.54 -13.55
CA GLY A 103 13.03 7.19 -13.25
C GLY A 103 13.93 6.41 -12.29
N ALA A 104 13.54 5.19 -11.88
CA ALA A 104 14.41 4.31 -11.11
C ALA A 104 15.49 3.66 -12.01
N THR A 105 16.64 3.33 -11.42
CA THR A 105 17.73 2.62 -12.10
C THR A 105 17.28 1.22 -12.52
N SER A 106 17.56 0.86 -13.78
CA SER A 106 17.36 -0.50 -14.29
C SER A 106 18.69 -1.26 -14.35
N PHE A 107 18.73 -2.44 -13.73
CA PHE A 107 19.86 -3.37 -13.78
C PHE A 107 19.63 -4.44 -14.86
N PRO A 108 20.66 -5.18 -15.30
CA PRO A 108 20.44 -6.39 -16.08
C PRO A 108 19.50 -7.36 -15.37
N HIS A 109 18.67 -8.07 -16.13
CA HIS A 109 17.79 -9.10 -15.57
C HIS A 109 18.61 -10.19 -14.86
N PRO A 110 18.05 -10.89 -13.85
CA PRO A 110 18.81 -11.87 -13.06
C PRO A 110 19.56 -12.91 -13.90
N ILE A 111 18.99 -13.39 -15.01
CA ILE A 111 19.66 -14.34 -15.91
C ILE A 111 20.93 -13.77 -16.59
N GLY A 112 21.02 -12.45 -16.75
CA GLY A 112 22.21 -11.79 -17.28
C GLY A 112 23.25 -11.42 -16.22
N LEU A 113 22.96 -11.65 -14.94
CA LEU A 113 23.89 -11.45 -13.82
C LEU A 113 24.46 -12.77 -13.26
N ALA A 114 23.76 -13.89 -13.51
CA ALA A 114 24.15 -15.23 -13.09
C ALA A 114 25.32 -15.76 -13.93
#